data_AF-A0A368BQM5-F1
#
_entry.id   AF-A0A368BQM5-F1
#
_cell.length_a   1.000
_cell.length_b   1.000
_cell.length_c   1.000
_cell.angle_alpha   90.00
_cell.angle_beta   90.00
_cell.angle_gamma   90.00
#
_symmetry.space_group_name_H-M   'P 1'
#
loop_
_entity.id
_entity.type
_entity.pdbx_description
1 polymer ?
#
loop_
_entity_poly.entity_id
_entity_poly.type
_entity_poly.pdbx_seq_one_letter_code
_entity_poly.pdbx_strand_id
1 'polypeptide(L)'
;MILSMSMTSYEIMDITNKLNTTNLGLRVMEDPEKAENNCPNSSSGCLIRTADGEMTIYLKNFTSSMDKDISLFGLMFDAYQLNEFGNIDVLKTCRMKLAYAKTNKYRRASGILSQKC
;
A
#
# COMPACT_ATOMS: atom_id res chain seq x y z
N MET A 1 20.41 16.53 12.42
CA MET A 1 20.11 17.00 11.06
C MET A 1 19.14 15.99 10.46
N ILE A 2 17.83 16.26 10.46
CA ILE A 2 16.83 15.33 9.95
C ILE A 2 16.83 15.50 8.43
N LEU A 3 17.47 14.57 7.72
CA LEU A 3 17.41 14.50 6.26
C LEU A 3 15.94 14.25 5.87
N SER A 4 15.26 15.30 5.42
CA SER A 4 14.00 15.15 4.69
C SER A 4 14.34 14.46 3.37
N MET A 5 14.27 13.13 3.36
CA MET A 5 14.32 12.36 2.12
C MET A 5 12.99 12.58 1.40
N SER A 6 12.88 13.73 0.73
CA SER A 6 11.88 13.94 -0.31
C SER A 6 12.25 13.03 -1.47
N MET A 7 11.64 11.85 -1.52
CA MET A 7 11.72 11.00 -2.71
C MET A 7 11.20 11.79 -3.90
N THR A 8 11.96 11.76 -4.98
CA THR A 8 11.60 12.46 -6.21
C THR A 8 10.42 11.74 -6.89
N SER A 9 9.61 12.46 -7.64
CA SER A 9 8.47 11.86 -8.38
C SER A 9 8.92 10.71 -9.30
N TYR A 10 10.16 10.76 -9.79
CA TYR A 10 10.78 9.70 -10.62
C TYR A 10 11.01 8.40 -9.84
N GLU A 11 11.54 8.47 -8.62
CA GLU A 11 11.74 7.29 -7.77
C GLU A 11 10.41 6.63 -7.38
N ILE A 12 9.35 7.42 -7.20
CA ILE A 12 8.01 6.91 -6.93
C ILE A 12 7.41 6.22 -8.16
N MET A 13 7.59 6.77 -9.36
CA MET A 13 7.14 6.12 -10.60
C MET A 13 7.90 4.81 -10.84
N ASP A 14 9.21 4.77 -10.58
CA ASP A 14 10.01 3.54 -10.70
C ASP A 14 9.56 2.48 -9.69
N ILE A 15 9.31 2.85 -8.43
CA ILE A 15 8.74 1.93 -7.43
C ILE A 15 7.35 1.46 -7.86
N THR A 16 6.49 2.35 -8.35
CA THR A 16 5.16 1.96 -8.82
C THR A 16 5.23 0.95 -9.96
N ASN A 17 6.20 1.10 -10.87
CA ASN A 17 6.44 0.13 -11.94
C ASN A 17 7.01 -1.20 -11.42
N LYS A 18 7.85 -1.16 -10.38
CA LYS A 18 8.39 -2.35 -9.69
C LYS A 18 7.32 -3.10 -8.88
N LEU A 19 6.34 -2.37 -8.38
CA LEU A 19 5.14 -2.90 -7.75
C LEU A 19 4.18 -3.44 -8.82
N ASN A 20 4.61 -4.48 -9.53
CA ASN A 20 3.76 -5.30 -10.36
C ASN A 20 3.31 -6.52 -9.55
N THR A 21 2.00 -6.72 -9.44
CA THR A 21 1.41 -7.83 -8.68
C THR A 21 1.95 -9.18 -9.14
N THR A 22 2.19 -9.38 -10.45
CA THR A 22 2.75 -10.62 -10.99
C THR A 22 4.19 -10.85 -10.54
N ASN A 23 5.02 -9.80 -10.52
CA ASN A 23 6.42 -9.92 -10.10
C ASN A 23 6.56 -10.21 -8.60
N LEU A 24 5.60 -9.73 -7.80
CA LEU A 24 5.55 -9.96 -6.36
C LEU A 24 4.84 -11.28 -6.00
N GLY A 25 4.35 -12.04 -6.99
CA GLY A 25 3.53 -13.23 -6.73
C GLY A 25 2.28 -12.91 -5.91
N LEU A 26 1.73 -11.70 -6.08
CA LEU A 26 0.60 -11.20 -5.32
C LEU A 26 -0.70 -11.43 -6.04
N ARG A 27 -1.66 -11.97 -5.30
CA ARG A 27 -3.06 -11.98 -5.69
C ARG A 27 -3.78 -10.81 -5.05
N VAL A 28 -4.52 -10.04 -5.84
CA VAL A 28 -5.43 -9.01 -5.32
C VAL A 28 -6.84 -9.57 -5.35
N MET A 29 -7.48 -9.64 -4.18
CA MET A 29 -8.85 -10.10 -4.05
C MET A 29 -9.76 -8.94 -3.65
N GLU A 30 -10.61 -8.54 -4.60
CA GLU A 30 -11.63 -7.49 -4.43
C GLU A 30 -12.97 -8.11 -4.02
N ASP A 31 -12.94 -8.93 -2.96
CA ASP A 31 -14.12 -9.54 -2.35
C ASP A 31 -14.31 -8.94 -0.95
N PRO A 32 -15.21 -7.95 -0.79
CA PRO A 32 -15.38 -7.22 0.47
C PRO A 32 -15.77 -8.12 1.64
N GLU A 33 -16.61 -9.14 1.40
CA GLU A 33 -17.06 -10.07 2.44
C GLU A 33 -15.88 -10.89 2.96
N LYS A 34 -15.04 -11.39 2.05
CA LYS A 34 -13.80 -12.06 2.46
C LYS A 34 -12.83 -11.10 3.14
N ALA A 35 -12.69 -9.87 2.66
CA ALA A 35 -11.82 -8.88 3.27
C ALA A 35 -12.28 -8.50 4.69
N GLU A 36 -13.59 -8.43 4.94
CA GLU A 36 -14.15 -8.18 6.28
C GLU A 36 -13.86 -9.34 7.24
N ASN A 37 -13.95 -10.58 6.76
CA ASN A 37 -13.66 -11.77 7.58
C ASN A 37 -12.18 -11.99 7.88
N ASN A 38 -11.28 -11.48 7.04
CA ASN A 38 -9.85 -11.74 7.14
C ASN A 38 -9.02 -10.54 7.64
N CYS A 39 -9.51 -9.31 7.45
CA CYS A 39 -8.76 -8.10 7.80
C CYS A 39 -9.30 -7.38 9.04
N PRO A 40 -8.41 -6.76 9.85
CA PRO A 40 -8.82 -5.98 11.02
C PRO A 40 -9.91 -4.94 10.69
N ASN A 41 -10.91 -4.81 11.56
CA ASN A 41 -12.05 -3.89 11.35
C ASN A 41 -11.64 -2.44 11.11
N SER A 42 -10.56 -1.98 11.74
CA SER A 42 -10.02 -0.63 11.60
C SER A 42 -9.19 -0.39 10.33
N SER A 43 -8.90 -1.44 9.55
CA SER A 43 -8.07 -1.35 8.33
C SER A 43 -8.91 -1.22 7.07
N SER A 44 -8.34 -0.61 6.03
CA SER A 44 -8.95 -0.54 4.69
C SER A 44 -8.72 -1.82 3.85
N GLY A 45 -8.01 -2.80 4.41
CA GLY A 45 -7.54 -3.98 3.74
C GLY A 45 -6.30 -4.51 4.45
N CYS A 46 -5.83 -5.68 4.04
CA CYS A 46 -4.69 -6.35 4.65
C CYS A 46 -3.96 -7.25 3.66
N LEU A 47 -2.69 -7.50 3.96
CA LEU A 47 -1.84 -8.47 3.28
C LEU A 47 -1.79 -9.74 4.14
N ILE A 48 -2.15 -10.87 3.57
CA ILE A 48 -2.20 -12.17 4.25
C ILE A 48 -1.43 -13.20 3.45
N ARG A 49 -0.71 -14.08 4.13
CA ARG A 49 -0.23 -15.33 3.54
C ARG A 49 -1.29 -16.40 3.78
N THR A 50 -1.91 -16.88 2.71
CA THR A 50 -2.93 -17.93 2.77
C THR A 50 -2.31 -19.28 3.12
N ALA A 51 -3.15 -20.28 3.43
CA ALA A 51 -2.70 -21.59 3.91
C ALA A 51 -1.86 -22.37 2.87
N ASP A 52 -2.05 -22.08 1.58
CA ASP A 52 -1.27 -22.58 0.45
C ASP A 52 0.05 -21.81 0.23
N GLY A 53 0.33 -20.80 1.05
CA GLY A 53 1.54 -19.99 0.99
C GLY A 53 1.46 -18.81 0.01
N GLU A 54 0.33 -18.61 -0.68
CA GLU A 54 0.12 -17.47 -1.59
C GLU A 54 0.02 -16.15 -0.80
N MET A 55 0.69 -15.10 -1.29
CA MET A 55 0.56 -13.76 -0.70
C MET A 55 -0.65 -13.06 -1.34
N THR A 56 -1.68 -12.79 -0.54
CA THR A 56 -2.94 -12.22 -1.02
C THR A 56 -3.23 -10.88 -0.34
N ILE A 57 -3.53 -9.87 -1.15
CA ILE A 57 -4.07 -8.58 -0.73
C ILE A 57 -5.60 -8.68 -0.74
N TYR A 58 -6.20 -8.44 0.41
CA TYR A 58 -7.65 -8.30 0.57
C TYR A 58 -7.99 -6.81 0.69
N LEU A 59 -8.88 -6.31 -0.16
CA LEU A 59 -9.37 -4.93 -0.10
C LEU A 59 -10.81 -4.90 0.41
N LYS A 60 -11.08 -4.07 1.42
CA LYS A 60 -12.45 -3.80 1.87
C LYS A 60 -13.16 -2.86 0.89
N ASN A 61 -14.44 -2.62 1.13
CA ASN A 61 -15.18 -1.64 0.35
C ASN A 61 -14.64 -0.22 0.54
N PHE A 62 -14.50 0.48 -0.58
CA PHE A 62 -14.10 1.90 -0.62
C PHE A 62 -15.19 2.71 -1.30
N THR A 63 -15.51 3.87 -0.72
CA THR A 63 -16.39 4.86 -1.37
C THR A 63 -15.63 5.79 -2.32
N SER A 64 -14.29 5.82 -2.22
CA SER A 64 -13.42 6.65 -3.05
C SER A 64 -12.39 5.79 -3.77
N SER A 65 -12.31 5.92 -5.10
CA SER A 65 -11.25 5.30 -5.91
C SER A 65 -9.85 5.74 -5.46
N MET A 66 -9.69 7.01 -5.11
CA MET A 66 -8.44 7.56 -4.55
C MET A 66 -7.99 6.80 -3.29
N ASP A 67 -8.90 6.56 -2.35
CA ASP A 67 -8.58 5.87 -1.10
C ASP A 67 -8.28 4.38 -1.35
N LYS A 68 -8.97 3.77 -2.32
CA LYS A 68 -8.68 2.40 -2.80
C LYS A 68 -7.26 2.33 -3.37
N ASP A 69 -6.91 3.21 -4.30
CA ASP A 69 -5.62 3.20 -4.99
C ASP A 69 -4.45 3.40 -4.02
N ILE A 70 -4.58 4.35 -3.08
CA ILE A 70 -3.57 4.60 -2.05
C ILE A 70 -3.42 3.40 -1.11
N SER A 71 -4.52 2.74 -0.76
CA SER A 71 -4.50 1.59 0.13
C SER A 71 -3.88 0.37 -0.54
N LEU A 72 -4.27 0.10 -1.79
CA LEU A 72 -3.67 -0.95 -2.61
C LEU A 72 -2.17 -0.73 -2.79
N PHE A 73 -1.76 0.49 -3.16
CA PHE A 73 -0.34 0.83 -3.29
C PHE A 73 0.44 0.56 -1.99
N GLY A 74 -0.10 0.95 -0.84
CA GLY A 74 0.51 0.69 0.46
C GLY A 74 0.71 -0.80 0.73
N LEU A 75 -0.32 -1.62 0.48
CA LEU A 75 -0.28 -3.07 0.70
C LEU A 75 0.68 -3.77 -0.28
N MET A 76 0.77 -3.30 -1.52
CA MET A 76 1.75 -3.78 -2.48
C MET A 76 3.18 -3.44 -2.05
N PHE A 77 3.38 -2.24 -1.49
CA PHE A 77 4.68 -1.85 -0.94
C PHE A 77 5.04 -2.65 0.32
N ASP A 78 4.08 -2.96 1.18
CA ASP A 78 4.28 -3.86 2.32
C ASP A 78 4.73 -5.26 1.85
N ALA A 79 4.09 -5.79 0.81
CA ALA A 79 4.48 -7.06 0.23
C ALA A 79 5.88 -7.04 -0.39
N TYR A 80 6.22 -5.97 -1.12
CA TYR A 80 7.57 -5.78 -1.64
C TYR A 80 8.62 -5.75 -0.52
N GLN A 81 8.36 -5.00 0.57
CA GLN A 81 9.27 -4.97 1.71
C GLN A 81 9.44 -6.35 2.35
N LEU A 82 8.35 -7.11 2.50
CA LEU A 82 8.41 -8.46 3.04
C LEU A 82 9.23 -9.40 2.14
N ASN A 83 9.08 -9.28 0.81
CA ASN A 83 9.83 -10.10 -0.15
C ASN A 83 11.33 -9.77 -0.17
N GLU A 84 11.68 -8.48 -0.17
CA GLU A 84 13.06 -8.04 -0.29
C GLU A 84 13.83 -8.04 1.03
N PHE A 85 13.16 -7.69 2.13
CA PHE A 85 13.80 -7.42 3.43
C PHE A 85 13.35 -8.38 4.54
N GLY A 86 12.29 -9.16 4.32
CA GLY A 86 11.76 -10.10 5.31
C GLY A 86 10.96 -9.43 6.45
N ASN A 87 10.78 -8.11 6.42
CA ASN A 87 10.02 -7.37 7.42
C ASN A 87 9.33 -6.13 6.82
N ILE A 88 8.29 -5.64 7.50
CA ILE A 88 7.52 -4.46 7.09
C ILE A 88 7.89 -3.27 8.00
N ASP A 89 8.27 -2.15 7.38
CA ASP A 89 8.44 -0.87 8.06
C ASP A 89 7.22 0.02 7.77
N VAL A 90 6.31 0.08 8.73
CA VAL A 90 5.04 0.82 8.62
C VAL A 90 5.24 2.32 8.38
N LEU A 91 6.36 2.89 8.85
CA LEU A 91 6.67 4.31 8.65
C LEU A 91 7.08 4.56 7.20
N LYS A 92 7.91 3.67 6.63
CA LYS A 92 8.24 3.72 5.20
C LYS A 92 6.98 3.57 4.35
N THR A 93 6.10 2.64 4.67
CA THR A 93 4.83 2.48 3.95
C THR A 93 3.98 3.75 4.02
N CYS A 94 3.86 4.37 5.21
CA CYS A 94 3.12 5.63 5.36
C CYS A 94 3.69 6.73 4.46
N ARG A 95 5.01 6.92 4.46
CA ARG A 95 5.69 7.91 3.62
C ARG A 95 5.54 7.62 2.13
N MET A 96 5.59 6.36 1.75
CA MET A 96 5.38 5.93 0.36
C MET A 96 3.95 6.23 -0.09
N LYS A 97 2.94 5.93 0.73
CA LYS A 97 1.54 6.29 0.45
C LYS A 97 1.37 7.80 0.29
N LEU A 98 2.02 8.59 1.13
CA LEU A 98 2.02 10.06 1.01
C LEU A 98 2.64 10.52 -0.30
N ALA A 99 3.80 9.97 -0.67
CA ALA A 99 4.48 10.32 -1.90
C ALA A 99 3.66 9.93 -3.13
N TYR A 100 3.05 8.73 -3.13
CA TYR A 100 2.13 8.29 -4.18
C TYR A 100 0.92 9.22 -4.32
N ALA A 101 0.31 9.62 -3.20
CA ALA A 101 -0.82 10.56 -3.21
C ALA A 101 -0.43 11.93 -3.79
N LYS A 102 0.78 12.43 -3.47
CA LYS A 102 1.30 13.70 -4.02
C LYS A 102 1.54 13.59 -5.52
N THR A 103 2.19 12.53 -5.98
CA THR A 103 2.47 12.27 -7.41
C THR A 103 1.19 12.22 -8.23
N ASN A 104 0.15 11.57 -7.70
CA ASN A 104 -1.16 11.45 -8.35
C ASN A 104 -2.10 12.65 -8.11
N LYS A 105 -1.61 13.73 -7.48
CA LYS A 105 -2.37 14.97 -7.20
C LYS A 105 -3.63 14.74 -6.35
N TYR A 106 -3.65 13.70 -5.52
CA TYR A 106 -4.70 13.40 -4.55
C TYR A 106 -4.60 14.34 -3.34
N ARG A 107 -4.98 15.61 -3.52
CA ARG A 107 -4.77 16.70 -2.54
C ARG A 107 -5.32 16.39 -1.15
N ARG A 108 -6.56 15.88 -1.08
CA ARG A 108 -7.22 15.54 0.20
C ARG A 108 -6.45 14.46 0.95
N ALA A 109 -6.15 13.34 0.29
CA ALA A 109 -5.43 12.23 0.90
C ALA A 109 -3.99 12.63 1.28
N SER A 110 -3.31 13.41 0.42
CA SER A 110 -1.98 13.94 0.71
C SER A 110 -1.97 14.82 1.95
N GLY A 111 -2.99 15.66 2.14
CA GLY A 111 -3.14 16.50 3.33
C GLY A 111 -3.31 15.66 4.60
N ILE A 112 -4.18 14.64 4.58
CA ILE A 112 -4.41 13.74 5.71
C ILE A 112 -3.15 12.93 6.04
N LEU A 113 -2.48 12.36 5.03
CA LEU A 113 -1.28 11.55 5.20
C LEU A 113 -0.08 12.38 5.70
N SER A 114 0.03 13.64 5.28
CA SER A 114 1.10 14.54 5.77
C SER A 114 1.02 14.80 7.29
N GLN A 115 -0.15 14.65 7.89
CA GLN A 115 -0.35 14.79 9.34
C GLN A 115 -0.07 13.48 10.11
N LYS A 116 -0.01 12.34 9.40
CA LYS A 116 0.05 11.01 10.00
C LYS A 116 1.41 10.29 9.87
N CYS A 117 2.27 10.66 8.91
CA CYS A 117 3.42 9.83 8.46
C CYS A 117 4.85 10.27 8.87
#